data_AF-A0A2I2G7G5-F1
#
_entry.id   AF-A0A2I2G7G5-F1
#
_cell.length_a   1.000
_cell.length_b   1.000
_cell.length_c   1.000
_cell.angle_alpha   90.00
_cell.angle_beta   90.00
_cell.angle_gamma   90.00
#
_symmetry.space_group_name_H-M   'P 1'
#
loop_
_entity.id
_entity.type
_entity.pdbx_description
1 polymer ?
#
loop_
_entity_poly.entity_id
_entity_poly.type
_entity_poly.pdbx_seq_one_letter_code
_entity_poly.pdbx_strand_id
1 'polypeptide(L)'
;MKGDTPRAARAGPRAAPRATPRTTPPPGTHGADEWYKVSTPEFDTVAYDPLDPPKRYHTGIFVELDAEALEGDLFHVTGDVIAASGMRFEVKENYVPGASRFFHRSTDIGWIRKVDYPRIRGILQALPRPTKQQGLDFWSKDPAKRNKLTWTKQNGDLYGPGEERRPIIKCNEWTHDLAIPKLRSEGILHDLV
;
A
#
# COMPACT_ATOMS: atom_id res chain seq x y z
N MET A 1 -75.04 2.49 -16.49
CA MET A 1 -74.65 2.04 -15.14
C MET A 1 -73.20 1.61 -15.18
N LYS A 2 -72.44 2.03 -14.17
CA LYS A 2 -70.97 1.98 -14.06
C LYS A 2 -70.47 0.54 -13.82
N GLY A 3 -69.26 0.24 -14.28
CA GLY A 3 -68.56 -1.01 -13.95
C GLY A 3 -67.18 -1.14 -14.56
N ASP A 4 -66.30 -0.13 -14.41
CA ASP A 4 -64.87 -0.30 -14.69
C ASP A 4 -64.22 -1.14 -13.59
N THR A 5 -63.74 -2.32 -13.94
CA THR A 5 -62.97 -3.20 -13.06
C THR A 5 -61.48 -3.06 -13.42
N PRO A 6 -60.57 -2.73 -12.48
CA PRO A 6 -59.17 -2.55 -12.81
C PRO A 6 -58.45 -3.89 -12.97
N ARG A 7 -57.61 -3.95 -14.00
CA ARG A 7 -56.71 -5.07 -14.35
C ARG A 7 -55.63 -5.22 -13.27
N ALA A 8 -55.65 -6.33 -12.55
CA ALA A 8 -54.63 -6.67 -11.56
C ALA A 8 -53.26 -6.88 -12.23
N ALA A 9 -52.27 -6.09 -11.82
CA ALA A 9 -50.88 -6.27 -12.20
C ALA A 9 -50.31 -7.52 -11.50
N ARG A 10 -49.78 -8.46 -12.29
CA ARG A 10 -49.05 -9.61 -11.78
C ARG A 10 -47.70 -9.15 -11.23
N ALA A 11 -47.53 -9.25 -9.91
CA ALA A 11 -46.23 -9.10 -9.26
C ALA A 11 -45.36 -10.32 -9.59
N GLY A 12 -44.23 -10.10 -10.28
CA GLY A 12 -43.18 -11.10 -10.43
C GLY A 12 -42.50 -11.42 -9.09
N PRO A 13 -41.82 -12.57 -8.97
CA PRO A 13 -41.22 -12.98 -7.70
C PRO A 13 -40.15 -11.97 -7.27
N ARG A 14 -40.37 -11.39 -6.09
CA ARG A 14 -39.45 -10.48 -5.42
C ARG A 14 -38.20 -11.25 -5.06
N ALA A 15 -37.07 -10.92 -5.69
CA ALA A 15 -35.77 -11.48 -5.35
C ALA A 15 -35.51 -11.30 -3.85
N ALA A 16 -35.15 -12.40 -3.17
CA ALA A 16 -34.76 -12.35 -1.77
C ALA A 16 -33.53 -11.44 -1.62
N PRO A 17 -33.43 -10.63 -0.56
CA PRO A 17 -32.23 -9.87 -0.29
C PRO A 17 -31.05 -10.84 -0.12
N ARG A 18 -30.03 -10.69 -0.98
CA ARG A 18 -28.76 -11.39 -0.84
C ARG A 18 -28.20 -11.03 0.52
N ALA A 19 -28.11 -12.02 1.41
CA ALA A 19 -27.47 -11.85 2.70
C ALA A 19 -26.04 -11.34 2.46
N THR A 20 -25.75 -10.13 2.94
CA THR A 20 -24.39 -9.60 3.03
C THR A 20 -23.62 -10.52 4.00
N PRO A 21 -22.50 -11.13 3.58
CA PRO A 21 -21.65 -11.84 4.52
C PRO A 21 -21.16 -10.84 5.56
N ARG A 22 -21.26 -11.18 6.84
CA ARG A 22 -20.75 -10.34 7.93
C ARG A 22 -19.29 -9.96 7.66
N THR A 23 -19.03 -8.65 7.62
CA THR A 23 -17.77 -8.01 7.27
C THR A 23 -16.95 -7.67 8.52
N THR A 24 -16.84 -8.59 9.48
CA THR A 24 -16.19 -8.26 10.76
C THR A 24 -15.48 -9.48 11.35
N PRO A 25 -14.21 -9.35 11.79
CA PRO A 25 -13.54 -10.41 12.52
C PRO A 25 -14.28 -10.69 13.85
N PRO A 26 -14.43 -11.96 14.28
CA PRO A 26 -15.19 -12.30 15.48
C PRO A 26 -14.40 -11.98 16.76
N PRO A 27 -15.07 -11.48 17.82
CA PRO A 27 -14.46 -11.36 19.14
C PRO A 27 -14.38 -12.73 19.80
N GLY A 28 -13.18 -13.13 20.19
CA GLY A 28 -12.93 -14.24 21.13
C GLY A 28 -13.02 -15.65 20.54
N THR A 29 -11.89 -16.35 20.61
CA THR A 29 -11.76 -17.82 20.73
C THR A 29 -12.33 -18.76 19.65
N HIS A 30 -12.93 -18.28 18.56
CA HIS A 30 -13.31 -19.13 17.41
C HIS A 30 -12.98 -18.57 16.00
N GLY A 31 -11.93 -17.75 15.82
CA GLY A 31 -11.67 -17.10 14.50
C GLY A 31 -10.22 -16.82 14.07
N ALA A 32 -9.20 -17.28 14.79
CA ALA A 32 -7.79 -17.15 14.36
C ALA A 32 -7.46 -18.03 13.14
N ASP A 33 -8.25 -19.08 12.89
CA ASP A 33 -7.99 -20.04 11.82
C ASP A 33 -8.38 -19.55 10.42
N GLU A 34 -9.17 -18.47 10.31
CA GLU A 34 -9.67 -17.97 9.01
C GLU A 34 -9.11 -16.59 8.62
N TRP A 35 -8.40 -15.92 9.54
CA TRP A 35 -7.93 -14.55 9.33
C TRP A 35 -6.44 -14.42 9.62
N TYR A 36 -5.77 -13.56 8.85
CA TYR A 36 -4.43 -13.09 9.12
C TYR A 36 -4.48 -11.66 9.64
N LYS A 37 -3.68 -11.40 10.67
CA LYS A 37 -3.47 -10.04 11.19
C LYS A 37 -2.61 -9.25 10.21
N VAL A 38 -2.91 -7.98 10.04
CA VAL A 38 -2.17 -7.09 9.13
C VAL A 38 -1.68 -5.86 9.87
N SER A 39 -0.40 -5.54 9.67
CA SER A 39 0.25 -4.36 10.25
C SER A 39 1.16 -3.66 9.25
N THR A 40 1.57 -2.45 9.58
CA THR A 40 2.61 -1.69 8.86
C THR A 40 3.83 -1.53 9.75
N PRO A 41 4.86 -2.38 9.60
CA PRO A 41 6.12 -2.20 10.30
C PRO A 41 6.90 -1.02 9.72
N GLU A 42 7.38 -0.16 10.61
CA GLU A 42 8.23 0.97 10.28
C GLU A 42 9.69 0.62 10.55
N PHE A 43 10.56 0.91 9.57
CA PHE A 43 12.00 0.69 9.65
C PHE A 43 12.76 1.98 9.38
N ASP A 44 13.82 2.20 10.14
CA ASP A 44 14.75 3.29 9.87
C ASP A 44 15.36 3.16 8.46
N THR A 45 15.30 4.24 7.70
CA THR A 45 15.99 4.31 6.41
C THR A 45 17.50 4.29 6.62
N VAL A 46 18.19 3.51 5.79
CA VAL A 46 19.66 3.37 5.85
C VAL A 46 20.37 4.66 5.45
N ALA A 47 19.74 5.49 4.61
CA ALA A 47 20.29 6.75 4.12
C ALA A 47 19.35 7.92 4.42
N TYR A 48 19.95 9.04 4.81
CA TYR A 48 19.31 10.34 4.91
C TYR A 48 19.17 10.96 3.52
N ASP A 49 18.00 11.54 3.22
CA ASP A 49 17.76 12.28 1.98
C ASP A 49 17.90 13.79 2.23
N PRO A 50 18.96 14.44 1.75
CA PRO A 50 19.17 15.85 2.00
C PRO A 50 18.19 16.77 1.25
N LEU A 51 17.48 16.27 0.23
CA LEU A 51 16.47 17.04 -0.50
C LEU A 51 15.07 16.92 0.09
N ASP A 52 14.83 15.89 0.91
CA ASP A 52 13.58 15.62 1.61
C ASP A 52 13.89 15.28 3.08
N PRO A 53 14.29 16.30 3.87
CA PRO A 53 14.89 16.12 5.18
C PRO A 53 13.98 15.60 6.31
N PRO A 54 12.62 15.71 6.26
CA PRO A 54 11.79 15.09 7.28
C PRO A 54 12.01 13.58 7.36
N LYS A 55 12.08 13.05 8.58
CA LYS A 55 12.23 11.61 8.79
C LYS A 55 11.02 10.87 8.21
N ARG A 56 11.29 9.95 7.29
CA ARG A 56 10.33 8.98 6.77
C ARG A 56 10.85 7.59 7.10
N TYR A 57 9.98 6.73 7.60
CA TYR A 57 10.30 5.32 7.81
C TYR A 57 10.05 4.54 6.51
N HIS A 58 10.87 3.55 6.26
CA HIS A 58 10.52 2.52 5.29
C HIS A 58 9.40 1.66 5.87
N THR A 59 8.39 1.34 5.07
CA THR A 59 7.25 0.55 5.51
C THR A 59 6.68 -0.29 4.36
N GLY A 60 5.72 -1.14 4.69
CA GLY A 60 4.98 -2.00 3.77
C GLY A 60 3.78 -2.64 4.47
N ILE A 61 3.08 -3.52 3.76
CA ILE A 61 1.99 -4.31 4.32
C ILE A 61 2.58 -5.62 4.83
N PHE A 62 2.53 -5.85 6.13
CA PHE A 62 2.91 -7.12 6.74
C PHE A 62 1.67 -7.94 7.05
N VAL A 63 1.62 -9.16 6.53
CA VAL A 63 0.56 -10.15 6.83
C VAL A 63 1.19 -11.22 7.71
N GLU A 64 0.74 -11.32 8.96
CA GLU A 64 1.22 -12.29 9.93
C GLU A 64 0.61 -13.66 9.62
N LEU A 65 1.45 -14.60 9.18
CA LEU A 65 1.04 -15.95 8.78
C LEU A 65 1.18 -16.96 9.92
N ASP A 66 2.14 -16.71 10.82
CA ASP A 66 2.38 -17.46 12.06
C ASP A 66 2.44 -16.49 13.24
N ALA A 67 1.42 -16.54 14.10
CA ALA A 67 1.30 -15.68 15.27
C ALA A 67 2.22 -16.11 16.44
N GLU A 68 2.66 -17.36 16.50
CA GLU A 68 3.59 -17.84 17.53
C GLU A 68 5.02 -17.39 17.21
N ALA A 69 5.41 -17.51 15.94
CA ALA A 69 6.72 -17.06 15.45
C ALA A 69 6.78 -15.55 15.16
N LEU A 70 5.63 -14.86 15.12
CA LEU A 70 5.48 -13.48 14.64
C LEU A 70 6.04 -13.31 13.22
N GLU A 71 5.84 -14.35 12.40
CA GLU A 71 6.40 -14.50 11.08
C GLU A 71 5.31 -14.34 10.01
N GLY A 72 5.68 -13.81 8.85
CA GLY A 72 4.78 -13.74 7.72
C GLY A 72 5.39 -13.02 6.53
N ASP A 73 4.52 -12.44 5.71
CA ASP A 73 4.93 -11.83 4.46
C ASP A 73 4.90 -10.31 4.51
N LEU A 74 6.01 -9.67 4.14
CA LEU A 74 6.09 -8.21 3.98
C LEU A 74 6.06 -7.84 2.49
N PHE A 75 4.96 -7.21 2.08
CA PHE A 75 4.77 -6.63 0.75
C PHE A 75 5.19 -5.16 0.77
N HIS A 76 6.20 -4.79 -0.02
CA HIS A 76 6.68 -3.42 -0.03
C HIS A 76 7.21 -2.96 -1.39
N VAL A 77 7.47 -1.67 -1.50
CA VAL A 77 8.35 -1.14 -2.55
C VAL A 77 9.67 -0.73 -1.93
N THR A 78 10.78 -1.13 -2.56
CA THR A 78 12.15 -0.95 -2.06
C THR A 78 13.06 -0.45 -3.18
N GLY A 79 14.28 -0.04 -2.82
CA GLY A 79 15.21 0.69 -3.69
C GLY A 79 15.19 2.18 -3.40
N ASP A 80 15.69 2.98 -4.34
CA ASP A 80 15.85 4.42 -4.16
C ASP A 80 15.21 5.21 -5.31
N VAL A 81 14.92 6.48 -5.03
CA VAL A 81 14.29 7.39 -6.00
C VAL A 81 15.30 8.07 -6.92
N ILE A 82 16.59 7.68 -6.85
CA ILE A 82 17.68 8.16 -7.71
C ILE A 82 17.91 7.19 -8.87
N ALA A 83 17.66 5.89 -8.68
CA ALA A 83 17.84 4.84 -9.66
C ALA A 83 17.00 5.11 -10.92
N ALA A 84 17.53 4.75 -12.08
CA ALA A 84 16.82 4.91 -13.36
C ALA A 84 15.48 4.17 -13.40
N SER A 85 15.42 3.00 -12.76
CA SER A 85 14.19 2.20 -12.62
C SER A 85 13.24 2.72 -11.52
N GLY A 86 13.68 3.66 -10.69
CA GLY A 86 13.04 3.99 -9.42
C GLY A 86 12.99 2.80 -8.47
N MET A 87 11.97 2.81 -7.61
CA MET A 87 11.70 1.75 -6.65
C MET A 87 11.01 0.55 -7.30
N ARG A 88 11.25 -0.65 -6.76
CA ARG A 88 10.67 -1.91 -7.22
C ARG A 88 9.78 -2.51 -6.14
N PHE A 89 8.77 -3.26 -6.54
CA PHE A 89 7.97 -4.08 -5.65
C PHE A 89 8.73 -5.36 -5.30
N GLU A 90 8.65 -5.79 -4.05
CA GLU A 90 9.26 -7.00 -3.52
C GLU A 90 8.37 -7.57 -2.40
N VAL A 91 8.41 -8.89 -2.23
CA VAL A 91 7.79 -9.59 -1.10
C VAL A 91 8.90 -10.31 -0.34
N LYS A 92 9.00 -10.05 0.95
CA LYS A 92 9.83 -10.87 1.85
C LYS A 92 8.93 -11.92 2.47
N GLU A 93 9.14 -13.16 2.09
CA GLU A 93 8.47 -14.33 2.64
C GLU A 93 9.15 -14.77 3.94
N ASN A 94 8.40 -15.39 4.85
CA ASN A 94 8.93 -15.95 6.09
C ASN A 94 9.73 -14.93 6.91
N TYR A 95 9.21 -13.71 6.97
CA TYR A 95 9.89 -12.54 7.52
C TYR A 95 9.39 -12.21 8.92
N VAL A 96 10.31 -11.88 9.81
CA VAL A 96 10.03 -11.39 11.17
C VAL A 96 10.48 -9.93 11.28
N PRO A 97 9.56 -8.94 11.20
CA PRO A 97 9.92 -7.51 11.24
C PRO A 97 10.78 -7.12 12.44
N GLY A 98 10.46 -7.65 13.62
CA GLY A 98 11.15 -7.35 14.87
C GLY A 98 12.60 -7.84 14.93
N ALA A 99 13.00 -8.78 14.06
CA ALA A 99 14.39 -9.24 13.98
C ALA A 99 15.33 -8.26 13.25
N SER A 100 14.77 -7.25 12.57
CA SER A 100 15.56 -6.22 11.90
C SER A 100 16.16 -5.23 12.90
N ARG A 101 17.46 -4.98 12.82
CA ARG A 101 18.13 -3.91 13.60
C ARG A 101 17.59 -2.50 13.32
N PHE A 102 16.88 -2.33 12.21
CA PHE A 102 16.27 -1.05 11.80
C PHE A 102 14.81 -0.96 12.22
N PHE A 103 14.25 -1.99 12.84
CA PHE A 103 12.85 -1.98 13.26
C PHE A 103 12.62 -0.87 14.28
N HIS A 104 11.63 -0.02 13.99
CA HIS A 104 11.22 1.07 14.86
C HIS A 104 9.97 0.69 15.67
N ARG A 105 8.90 0.30 14.97
CA ARG A 105 7.62 -0.14 15.55
C ARG A 105 6.78 -0.85 14.50
N SER A 106 5.67 -1.46 14.91
CA SER A 106 4.61 -1.90 14.00
C SER A 106 3.28 -1.33 14.43
N THR A 107 2.44 -0.99 13.45
CA THR A 107 1.08 -0.48 13.69
C THR A 107 0.08 -1.40 13.03
N ASP A 108 -0.84 -1.95 13.81
CA ASP A 108 -1.91 -2.79 13.28
C ASP A 108 -2.84 -1.96 12.39
N ILE A 109 -3.19 -2.48 11.22
CA ILE A 109 -4.04 -1.79 10.24
C ILE A 109 -5.31 -2.57 9.88
N GLY A 110 -5.42 -3.83 10.31
CA GLY A 110 -6.62 -4.63 10.07
C GLY A 110 -6.38 -6.12 9.98
N TRP A 111 -7.29 -6.78 9.26
CA TRP A 111 -7.34 -8.23 9.08
C TRP A 111 -7.64 -8.58 7.61
N ILE A 112 -7.11 -9.72 7.15
CA ILE A 112 -7.40 -10.28 5.83
C ILE A 112 -7.86 -11.73 5.99
N ARG A 113 -8.85 -12.17 5.21
CA ARG A 113 -9.24 -13.59 5.19
C ARG A 113 -8.15 -14.44 4.55
N LYS A 114 -7.87 -15.62 5.10
CA LYS A 114 -6.88 -16.56 4.53
C LYS A 114 -7.21 -16.92 3.07
N VAL A 115 -8.49 -16.99 2.71
CA VAL A 115 -8.93 -17.26 1.32
C VAL A 115 -8.57 -16.14 0.34
N ASP A 116 -8.40 -14.91 0.83
CA ASP A 116 -8.08 -13.73 0.01
C ASP A 116 -6.57 -13.46 -0.05
N TYR A 117 -5.78 -14.02 0.87
CA TYR A 117 -4.33 -13.83 0.93
C TYR A 117 -3.59 -14.09 -0.40
N PRO A 118 -3.88 -15.17 -1.17
CA PRO A 118 -3.22 -15.40 -2.46
C PRO A 118 -3.42 -14.28 -3.50
N ARG A 119 -4.46 -13.45 -3.35
CA ARG A 119 -4.79 -12.36 -4.28
C ARG A 119 -3.94 -11.11 -4.04
N ILE A 120 -3.39 -10.94 -2.83
CA ILE A 120 -2.69 -9.72 -2.41
C ILE A 120 -1.53 -9.38 -3.34
N ARG A 121 -0.67 -10.36 -3.64
CA ARG A 121 0.53 -10.16 -4.46
C ARG A 121 0.19 -9.54 -5.81
N GLY A 122 -0.80 -10.10 -6.51
CA GLY A 122 -1.22 -9.61 -7.83
C GLY A 122 -1.79 -8.20 -7.77
N ILE A 123 -2.61 -7.90 -6.75
CA ILE A 123 -3.20 -6.57 -6.57
C ILE A 123 -2.11 -5.53 -6.31
N LEU A 124 -1.20 -5.79 -5.37
CA LEU A 124 -0.16 -4.83 -4.98
C LEU A 124 0.91 -4.67 -6.06
N GLN A 125 1.29 -5.74 -6.76
CA GLN A 125 2.28 -5.68 -7.83
C GLN A 125 1.79 -4.87 -9.04
N ALA A 126 0.47 -4.80 -9.26
CA ALA A 126 -0.14 -4.02 -10.34
C ALA A 126 -0.18 -2.50 -10.04
N LEU A 127 0.06 -2.07 -8.80
CA LEU A 127 0.07 -0.65 -8.44
C LEU A 127 1.27 0.08 -9.07
N PRO A 128 1.11 1.36 -9.43
CA PRO A 128 2.24 2.17 -9.89
C PRO A 128 3.27 2.26 -8.77
N ARG A 129 4.54 2.01 -9.11
CA ARG A 129 5.66 2.08 -8.18
C ARG A 129 6.31 3.47 -8.23
N PRO A 130 6.90 3.96 -7.14
CA PRO A 130 7.63 5.22 -7.18
C PRO A 130 8.74 5.21 -8.22
N THR A 131 8.64 6.08 -9.22
CA THR A 131 9.66 6.18 -10.28
C THR A 131 10.80 7.12 -9.86
N LYS A 132 11.83 7.26 -10.71
CA LYS A 132 12.92 8.21 -10.49
C LYS A 132 12.39 9.63 -10.22
N GLN A 133 12.92 10.27 -9.18
CA GLN A 133 12.54 11.62 -8.72
C GLN A 133 13.75 12.50 -8.45
N GLN A 134 14.91 11.89 -8.25
CA GLN A 134 16.14 12.58 -7.92
C GLN A 134 17.26 12.11 -8.85
N GLY A 135 18.30 12.93 -8.95
CA GLY A 135 19.46 12.65 -9.78
C GLY A 135 20.62 13.57 -9.44
N LEU A 136 21.75 13.35 -10.10
CA LEU A 136 22.88 14.27 -10.03
C LEU A 136 22.74 15.29 -11.17
N ASP A 137 22.95 16.56 -10.85
CA ASP A 137 22.96 17.62 -11.86
C ASP A 137 24.28 17.61 -12.63
N PHE A 138 24.28 17.00 -13.82
CA PHE A 138 25.45 17.03 -14.71
C PHE A 138 25.44 18.19 -15.71
N TRP A 139 24.35 18.97 -15.77
CA TRP A 139 24.07 19.87 -16.88
C TRP A 139 24.27 21.35 -16.52
N SER A 140 24.12 21.70 -15.24
CA SER A 140 24.33 23.06 -14.77
C SER A 140 25.77 23.53 -15.02
N LYS A 141 25.88 24.70 -15.64
CA LYS A 141 27.16 25.43 -15.79
C LYS A 141 27.64 26.04 -14.47
N ASP A 142 26.74 26.18 -13.49
CA ASP A 142 27.05 26.65 -12.13
C ASP A 142 27.81 25.56 -11.36
N PRO A 143 29.10 25.78 -11.00
CA PRO A 143 29.91 24.80 -10.27
C PRO A 143 29.35 24.45 -8.89
N ALA A 144 28.56 25.34 -8.27
CA ALA A 144 27.95 25.07 -6.97
C ALA A 144 26.83 24.03 -7.06
N LYS A 145 26.16 23.92 -8.21
CA LYS A 145 25.06 22.98 -8.49
C LYS A 145 25.53 21.72 -9.18
N ARG A 146 26.59 21.81 -9.99
CA ARG A 146 27.12 20.68 -10.74
C ARG A 146 27.51 19.53 -9.83
N ASN A 147 27.16 18.31 -10.22
CA ASN A 147 27.35 17.06 -9.51
C ASN A 147 26.68 17.01 -8.11
N LYS A 148 25.72 17.88 -7.83
CA LYS A 148 24.92 17.83 -6.61
C LYS A 148 23.63 17.06 -6.84
N LEU A 149 23.12 16.45 -5.77
CA LEU A 149 21.80 15.84 -5.77
C LEU A 149 20.75 16.92 -6.04
N THR A 150 19.85 16.64 -6.96
CA THR A 150 18.76 17.54 -7.36
C THR A 150 17.48 16.75 -7.68
N TRP A 151 16.37 17.46 -7.82
CA TRP A 151 15.11 16.91 -8.28
C TRP A 151 15.10 16.77 -9.80
N THR A 152 14.59 15.63 -10.27
CA THR A 152 14.50 15.30 -11.70
C THR A 152 13.12 14.81 -12.07
N LYS A 153 12.79 14.90 -13.35
CA LYS A 153 11.66 14.19 -13.95
C LYS A 153 11.92 12.68 -13.96
N GLN A 154 10.91 11.90 -14.32
CA GLN A 154 11.04 10.43 -14.40
C GLN A 154 12.11 9.97 -15.38
N ASN A 155 12.30 10.70 -16.47
CA ASN A 155 13.33 10.40 -17.47
C ASN A 155 14.74 10.87 -17.04
N GLY A 156 14.87 11.51 -15.88
CA GLY A 156 16.14 12.03 -15.36
C GLY A 156 16.47 13.46 -15.76
N ASP A 157 15.65 14.11 -16.58
CA ASP A 157 15.85 15.51 -16.94
C ASP A 157 15.62 16.44 -15.75
N LEU A 158 16.29 17.58 -15.77
CA LEU A 158 16.04 18.66 -14.82
C LEU A 158 14.69 19.31 -15.10
N TYR A 159 14.04 19.80 -14.04
CA TYR A 159 12.91 20.69 -14.18
C TYR A 159 13.36 22.04 -14.76
N GLY A 160 12.56 22.62 -15.64
CA GLY A 160 12.78 23.94 -16.19
C GLY A 160 12.46 25.07 -15.20
N PRO A 161 12.83 26.33 -15.51
CA PRO A 161 12.47 27.48 -14.69
C PRO A 161 10.95 27.60 -14.52
N GLY A 162 10.48 27.58 -13.27
CA GLY A 162 9.04 27.68 -12.95
C GLY A 162 8.21 26.44 -13.28
N GLU A 163 8.83 25.36 -13.76
CA GLU A 163 8.11 24.10 -14.00
C GLU A 163 7.68 23.50 -12.67
N GLU A 164 6.41 23.10 -12.59
CA GLU A 164 5.87 22.46 -11.39
C GLU A 164 6.51 21.08 -11.18
N ARG A 165 7.00 20.86 -9.97
CA ARG A 165 7.55 19.57 -9.57
C ARG A 165 6.42 18.63 -9.18
N ARG A 166 6.52 17.39 -9.66
CA ARG A 166 5.60 16.32 -9.22
C ARG A 166 5.70 16.05 -7.70
N PRO A 167 4.65 15.48 -7.07
CA PRO A 167 4.71 15.06 -5.67
C PRO A 167 5.82 14.05 -5.41
N ILE A 168 6.39 14.10 -4.19
CA ILE A 168 7.39 13.15 -3.73
C ILE A 168 6.67 11.91 -3.22
N ILE A 169 6.87 10.78 -3.88
CA ILE A 169 6.31 9.50 -3.46
C ILE A 169 7.48 8.56 -3.12
N LYS A 170 7.57 8.08 -1.89
CA LYS A 170 8.51 7.03 -1.48
C LYS A 170 7.71 5.78 -1.06
N CYS A 171 8.38 4.82 -0.44
CA CYS A 171 7.74 3.60 0.05
C CYS A 171 6.62 3.84 1.05
N ASN A 172 6.74 4.86 1.92
CA ASN A 172 5.67 5.17 2.88
C ASN A 172 4.42 5.66 2.16
N GLU A 173 4.55 6.61 1.21
CA GLU A 173 3.39 7.18 0.51
C GLU A 173 2.76 6.12 -0.40
N TRP A 174 3.58 5.29 -1.05
CA TRP A 174 3.08 4.14 -1.78
C TRP A 174 2.26 3.20 -0.88
N THR A 175 2.70 2.95 0.36
CA THR A 175 1.99 2.07 1.28
C THR A 175 0.69 2.69 1.77
N HIS A 176 0.75 3.92 2.29
CA HIS A 176 -0.39 4.58 2.95
C HIS A 176 -1.40 5.16 1.97
N ASP A 177 -0.96 5.72 0.84
CA ASP A 177 -1.84 6.43 -0.09
C ASP A 177 -2.33 5.54 -1.23
N LEU A 178 -1.63 4.44 -1.53
CA LEU A 178 -1.98 3.53 -2.64
C LEU A 178 -2.33 2.12 -2.16
N ALA A 179 -1.41 1.44 -1.47
CA ALA A 179 -1.55 0.01 -1.15
C ALA A 179 -2.70 -0.27 -0.17
N ILE A 180 -2.72 0.43 0.98
CA ILE A 180 -3.78 0.25 1.99
C ILE A 180 -5.16 0.61 1.41
N PRO A 181 -5.38 1.78 0.78
CA PRO A 181 -6.67 2.11 0.19
C PRO A 181 -7.10 1.11 -0.89
N LYS A 182 -6.15 0.61 -1.70
CA LYS A 182 -6.45 -0.38 -2.73
C LYS A 182 -6.99 -1.67 -2.10
N LEU A 183 -6.30 -2.24 -1.11
CA LEU A 183 -6.75 -3.47 -0.45
C LEU A 183 -8.11 -3.30 0.24
N ARG A 184 -8.37 -2.14 0.84
CA ARG A 184 -9.68 -1.82 1.42
C ARG A 184 -10.77 -1.76 0.34
N SER A 185 -10.51 -1.06 -0.77
CA SER A 185 -11.48 -0.93 -1.87
C SER A 185 -11.81 -2.25 -2.56
N GLU A 186 -10.86 -3.19 -2.59
CA GLU A 186 -11.05 -4.56 -3.10
C GLU A 186 -11.75 -5.49 -2.09
N GLY A 187 -12.06 -4.99 -0.89
CA GLY A 187 -12.68 -5.76 0.19
C GLY A 187 -11.76 -6.83 0.77
N ILE A 188 -10.44 -6.68 0.63
CA ILE A 188 -9.42 -7.62 1.11
C ILE A 188 -9.01 -7.28 2.55
N LEU A 189 -8.70 -6.00 2.80
CA LEU A 189 -8.29 -5.51 4.11
C LEU A 189 -9.50 -4.92 4.86
N HIS A 190 -9.73 -5.43 6.07
CA HIS A 190 -10.83 -5.03 6.94
C HIS A 190 -10.30 -4.32 8.18
N ASP A 191 -10.93 -3.22 8.58
CA ASP A 191 -10.45 -2.37 9.68
C ASP A 191 -10.49 -3.07 11.06
N LEU A 192 -9.69 -2.53 11.98
CA LEU A 192 -9.72 -2.89 13.40
C LEU A 192 -11.03 -2.36 14.01
N VAL A 193 -11.76 -3.23 14.70
CA VAL A 193 -13.02 -2.90 15.39
C VAL A 193 -12.77 -1.91 16.54
#